data_AF-A0A919BA01-F1
#
_entry.id   AF-A0A919BA01-F1
#
_cell.length_a   1.000
_cell.length_b   1.000
_cell.length_c   1.000
_cell.angle_alpha   90.00
_cell.angle_beta   90.00
_cell.angle_gamma   90.00
#
_symmetry.space_group_name_H-M   'P 1'
#
loop_
_entity.id
_entity.type
_entity.pdbx_description
1 polymer ?
#
loop_
_entity_poly.entity_id
_entity_poly.type
_entity_poly.pdbx_seq_one_letter_code
_entity_poly.pdbx_strand_id
1 'polypeptide(L)'
;MRRAREPRTVRAISAISAAVLLATVLPGAVAGAASRPAGTGHATGGAVAPQDYDETACEGPPADEGDVYSRPPKTSPNSTPPRTSQGTPPKGAPSGKPAETASKGGAPGRPGKWPRGIPDRDDAERMLDDLKVRPFDDKGYDHKKFVGGSCWVQHGVDRCTTRQIALRFHSVTPVKLDGPCRIVSGEWRSEYDGRVMADPLHVDVDHVVPLRNAWGSGASQWSFEKRRELANDLVASPELIVVSTWSNRAKGDKGPEKWMPKGSECMYARAWIAVKDYYRLSVTKAEQSALYKALDSCT
;
A
#
# COMPACT_ATOMS: atom_id res chain seq x y z
N MET A 1 36.41 53.75 1.48
CA MET A 1 37.52 52.97 0.91
C MET A 1 37.05 51.53 0.69
N ARG A 2 37.06 51.09 -0.58
CA ARG A 2 36.61 49.76 -1.03
C ARG A 2 37.67 48.70 -0.70
N ARG A 3 37.25 47.48 -0.39
CA ARG A 3 37.89 46.25 -0.91
C ARG A 3 36.83 45.17 -1.09
N ALA A 4 36.39 45.01 -2.33
CA ALA A 4 35.63 43.87 -2.80
C ALA A 4 36.55 42.63 -2.83
N ARG A 5 36.00 41.45 -2.51
CA ARG A 5 36.66 40.15 -2.75
C ARG A 5 36.21 39.61 -4.10
N GLU A 6 37.17 39.28 -4.95
CA GLU A 6 36.98 38.67 -6.27
C GLU A 6 36.57 37.18 -6.18
N PRO A 7 35.83 36.67 -7.18
CA PRO A 7 35.49 35.25 -7.29
C PRO A 7 36.63 34.44 -7.96
N ARG A 8 36.94 33.27 -7.39
CA ARG A 8 37.88 32.31 -7.97
C ARG A 8 37.22 31.53 -9.12
N THR A 9 37.73 31.73 -10.32
CA THR A 9 37.53 30.88 -11.50
C THR A 9 38.29 29.56 -11.34
N VAL A 10 37.62 28.43 -11.56
CA VAL A 10 38.27 27.13 -11.81
C VAL A 10 38.05 26.76 -13.26
N ARG A 11 39.16 26.54 -13.97
CA ARG A 11 39.24 26.24 -15.40
C ARG A 11 38.77 24.81 -15.68
N ALA A 12 38.11 24.68 -16.83
CA ALA A 12 37.81 23.42 -17.50
C ALA A 12 39.09 22.69 -17.94
N ILE A 13 39.07 21.36 -17.86
CA ILE A 13 40.00 20.47 -18.56
C ILE A 13 39.16 19.50 -19.40
N SER A 14 39.30 19.60 -20.71
CA SER A 14 38.80 18.65 -21.72
C SER A 14 39.89 17.67 -22.11
N ALA A 15 39.56 16.38 -22.21
CA ALA A 15 40.13 15.39 -23.14
C ALA A 15 39.24 14.13 -23.13
N ILE A 16 38.37 13.93 -24.11
CA ILE A 16 38.52 13.01 -25.27
C ILE A 16 38.85 11.57 -24.87
N SER A 17 37.86 10.68 -25.04
CA SER A 17 38.06 9.33 -25.57
C SER A 17 36.74 8.82 -26.16
N ALA A 18 36.65 8.83 -27.48
CA ALA A 18 35.61 8.17 -28.24
C ALA A 18 36.01 6.70 -28.43
N ALA A 19 35.16 5.78 -27.96
CA ALA A 19 35.26 4.36 -28.30
C ALA A 19 34.06 3.99 -29.17
N VAL A 20 34.34 3.76 -30.45
CA VAL A 20 33.42 3.22 -31.45
C VAL A 20 33.29 1.73 -31.19
N LEU A 21 32.08 1.25 -30.90
CA LEU A 21 31.73 -0.18 -30.89
C LEU A 21 30.87 -0.48 -32.11
N LEU A 22 31.46 -1.26 -33.03
CA LEU A 22 30.78 -1.84 -34.19
C LEU A 22 29.69 -2.80 -33.72
N ALA A 23 28.45 -2.56 -34.15
CA ALA A 23 27.38 -3.55 -34.09
C ALA A 23 27.37 -4.37 -35.39
N THR A 24 27.76 -5.63 -35.31
CA THR A 24 27.57 -6.62 -36.37
C THR A 24 26.11 -7.09 -36.39
N VAL A 25 25.43 -6.87 -37.52
CA VAL A 25 24.08 -7.36 -37.77
C VAL A 25 24.17 -8.79 -38.30
N LEU A 26 23.61 -9.75 -37.57
CA LEU A 26 23.34 -11.11 -38.06
C LEU A 26 21.82 -11.28 -38.25
N PRO A 27 21.38 -11.92 -39.36
CA PRO A 27 19.97 -12.09 -39.68
C PRO A 27 19.32 -13.23 -38.88
N GLY A 28 18.28 -12.90 -38.11
CA GLY A 28 17.49 -13.83 -37.31
C GLY A 28 16.17 -14.20 -38.00
N ALA A 29 15.94 -15.52 -38.06
CA ALA A 29 14.89 -16.23 -38.80
C ALA A 29 13.43 -15.81 -38.55
N VAL A 30 12.64 -16.06 -39.60
CA VAL A 30 11.18 -15.94 -39.71
C VAL A 30 10.48 -16.86 -38.69
N ALA A 31 9.55 -16.30 -37.92
CA ALA A 31 8.68 -17.05 -37.02
C ALA A 31 7.60 -17.81 -37.81
N GLY A 32 7.65 -19.14 -37.78
CA GLY A 32 6.56 -20.01 -38.22
C GLY A 32 5.48 -20.09 -37.14
N ALA A 33 4.29 -19.60 -37.45
CA ALA A 33 3.10 -19.80 -36.63
C ALA A 33 2.67 -21.28 -36.69
N ALA A 34 2.57 -21.93 -35.53
CA ALA A 34 1.98 -23.25 -35.39
C ALA A 34 0.72 -23.16 -34.52
N SER A 35 -0.41 -23.47 -35.14
CA SER A 35 -1.76 -23.53 -34.58
C SER A 35 -1.84 -24.61 -33.48
N ARG A 36 -2.47 -24.30 -32.34
CA ARG A 36 -2.83 -25.28 -31.32
C ARG A 36 -4.14 -25.99 -31.70
N PRO A 37 -4.26 -27.32 -31.57
CA PRO A 37 -5.55 -27.99 -31.67
C PRO A 37 -6.34 -27.83 -30.37
N ALA A 38 -7.66 -27.67 -30.52
CA ALA A 38 -8.62 -27.71 -29.43
C ALA A 38 -8.72 -29.14 -28.87
N GLY A 39 -8.63 -29.27 -27.54
CA GLY A 39 -8.85 -30.52 -26.83
C GLY A 39 -9.76 -30.28 -25.63
N THR A 40 -10.97 -30.80 -25.72
CA THR A 40 -11.97 -30.87 -24.65
C THR A 40 -11.58 -31.95 -23.63
N GLY A 41 -11.65 -31.63 -22.34
CA GLY A 41 -11.33 -32.55 -21.26
C GLY A 41 -11.91 -32.08 -19.93
N HIS A 42 -12.55 -33.00 -19.21
CA HIS A 42 -13.51 -32.80 -18.12
C HIS A 42 -12.95 -32.19 -16.83
N ALA A 43 -13.85 -31.49 -16.12
CA ALA A 43 -13.69 -30.92 -14.80
C ALA A 43 -13.39 -31.98 -13.71
N THR A 44 -12.43 -31.68 -12.85
CA THR A 44 -12.39 -32.15 -11.46
C THR A 44 -12.22 -30.94 -10.54
N GLY A 45 -13.13 -30.80 -9.59
CA GLY A 45 -13.25 -29.64 -8.71
C GLY A 45 -12.10 -29.55 -7.72
N GLY A 46 -11.22 -28.58 -7.94
CA GLY A 46 -10.54 -27.84 -6.90
C GLY A 46 -10.76 -26.37 -7.24
N ALA A 47 -11.29 -25.57 -6.31
CA ALA A 47 -11.37 -24.14 -6.50
C ALA A 47 -9.94 -23.60 -6.71
N VAL A 48 -9.59 -23.33 -7.96
CA VAL A 48 -8.38 -22.61 -8.31
C VAL A 48 -8.61 -21.18 -7.83
N ALA A 49 -7.90 -20.77 -6.79
CA ALA A 49 -7.90 -19.39 -6.33
C ALA A 49 -7.62 -18.47 -7.54
N PRO A 50 -8.33 -17.34 -7.71
CA PRO A 50 -8.06 -16.42 -8.80
C PRO A 50 -6.56 -16.09 -8.84
N GLN A 51 -5.91 -16.40 -9.96
CA GLN A 51 -4.46 -16.43 -10.04
C GLN A 51 -3.79 -15.06 -9.93
N ASP A 52 -4.53 -13.98 -10.11
CA ASP A 52 -3.99 -12.65 -9.95
C ASP A 52 -5.09 -11.77 -9.34
N TYR A 53 -4.73 -11.06 -8.27
CA TYR A 53 -5.32 -9.75 -8.04
C TYR A 53 -5.24 -9.01 -9.38
N ASP A 54 -6.40 -8.68 -9.96
CA ASP A 54 -6.42 -7.92 -11.19
C ASP A 54 -5.81 -6.54 -10.88
N GLU A 55 -4.56 -6.32 -11.31
CA GLU A 55 -3.84 -5.03 -11.19
C GLU A 55 -4.55 -3.89 -11.95
N THR A 56 -5.66 -4.18 -12.64
CA THR A 56 -6.57 -3.19 -13.25
C THR A 56 -7.79 -2.85 -12.37
N ALA A 57 -8.08 -3.65 -11.33
CA ALA A 57 -9.09 -3.37 -10.31
C ALA A 57 -8.43 -2.71 -9.09
N CYS A 58 -8.32 -1.38 -9.14
CA CYS A 58 -7.49 -0.60 -8.22
C CYS A 58 -7.94 -0.67 -6.76
N GLU A 59 -9.24 -0.87 -6.57
CA GLU A 59 -9.88 -0.99 -5.27
C GLU A 59 -10.14 -2.46 -4.90
N GLY A 60 -9.51 -3.43 -5.56
CA GLY A 60 -9.80 -4.86 -5.42
C GLY A 60 -11.24 -5.21 -5.82
N PRO A 61 -11.68 -6.46 -5.57
CA PRO A 61 -13.03 -6.88 -5.93
C PRO A 61 -14.09 -6.04 -5.18
N PRO A 62 -15.22 -5.72 -5.85
CA PRO A 62 -16.30 -4.95 -5.24
C PRO A 62 -16.95 -5.70 -4.07
N ALA A 63 -17.64 -4.98 -3.18
CA ALA A 63 -18.15 -5.53 -1.92
C ALA A 63 -19.23 -6.61 -2.08
N ASP A 64 -19.73 -6.82 -3.30
CA ASP A 64 -20.70 -7.84 -3.68
C ASP A 64 -20.04 -9.13 -4.23
N GLU A 65 -18.73 -9.16 -4.46
CA GLU A 65 -17.98 -10.34 -4.95
C GLU A 65 -17.65 -11.40 -3.87
N GLY A 66 -18.49 -11.49 -2.83
CA GLY A 66 -18.51 -12.62 -1.90
C GLY A 66 -17.66 -12.46 -0.63
N ASP A 67 -18.01 -13.31 0.35
CA ASP A 67 -17.63 -13.21 1.78
C ASP A 67 -16.12 -13.14 2.08
N VAL A 68 -15.23 -13.45 1.14
CA VAL A 68 -13.76 -13.43 1.35
C VAL A 68 -13.22 -12.00 1.45
N TYR A 69 -13.78 -11.06 0.67
CA TYR A 69 -13.25 -9.70 0.55
C TYR A 69 -14.05 -8.64 1.34
N SER A 70 -15.26 -8.98 1.76
CA SER A 70 -16.22 -8.00 2.32
C SER A 70 -16.58 -8.27 3.79
N ARG A 71 -16.31 -9.48 4.30
CA ARG A 71 -16.53 -9.82 5.72
C ARG A 71 -15.27 -10.44 6.29
N PRO A 72 -14.71 -9.89 7.39
CA PRO A 72 -13.62 -10.58 8.05
C PRO A 72 -14.12 -11.96 8.49
N PRO A 73 -13.33 -13.03 8.34
CA PRO A 73 -13.69 -14.31 8.93
C PRO A 73 -13.94 -14.10 10.43
N LYS A 74 -15.03 -14.67 10.96
CA LYS A 74 -15.29 -14.67 12.40
C LYS A 74 -14.15 -15.41 13.09
N THR A 75 -13.15 -14.70 13.58
CA THR A 75 -12.05 -15.30 14.33
C THR A 75 -12.59 -15.76 15.68
N SER A 76 -12.69 -17.08 15.89
CA SER A 76 -12.60 -17.63 17.25
C SER A 76 -11.15 -17.48 17.74
N PRO A 77 -10.88 -17.29 19.04
CA PRO A 77 -9.56 -16.89 19.54
C PRO A 77 -8.43 -17.92 19.38
N ASN A 78 -8.66 -19.04 18.69
CA ASN A 78 -7.84 -20.24 18.83
C ASN A 78 -7.58 -21.00 17.52
N SER A 79 -7.44 -20.31 16.39
CA SER A 79 -6.96 -20.94 15.16
C SER A 79 -5.43 -20.89 15.10
N THR A 80 -4.79 -21.92 15.65
CA THR A 80 -3.38 -22.26 15.41
C THR A 80 -3.17 -22.53 13.91
N PRO A 81 -2.04 -22.11 13.30
CA PRO A 81 -1.76 -22.42 11.89
C PRO A 81 -1.72 -23.93 11.63
N PRO A 82 -2.13 -24.40 10.44
CA PRO A 82 -2.22 -25.82 10.15
C PRO A 82 -0.83 -26.47 10.24
N ARG A 83 -0.70 -27.38 11.21
CA ARG A 83 0.49 -28.21 11.38
C ARG A 83 0.59 -29.15 10.17
N THR A 84 1.71 -29.08 9.47
CA THR A 84 2.06 -30.04 8.42
C THR A 84 2.00 -31.46 8.96
N SER A 85 1.35 -32.34 8.19
CA SER A 85 1.13 -33.74 8.48
C SER A 85 2.45 -34.50 8.60
N GLN A 86 2.74 -35.01 9.80
CA GLN A 86 3.71 -36.08 10.00
C GLN A 86 3.14 -37.15 10.94
N GLY A 87 3.10 -38.37 10.40
CA GLY A 87 3.28 -39.67 11.06
C GLY A 87 2.54 -39.95 12.37
N THR A 88 1.57 -40.86 12.31
CA THR A 88 0.94 -41.52 13.45
C THR A 88 1.96 -42.25 14.35
N PRO A 89 1.95 -42.06 15.67
CA PRO A 89 2.51 -43.02 16.64
C PRO A 89 1.42 -43.76 17.44
N PRO A 90 1.72 -44.92 18.04
CA PRO A 90 0.72 -45.88 18.51
C PRO A 90 0.12 -45.57 19.89
N LYS A 91 -1.02 -46.21 20.17
CA LYS A 91 -1.87 -46.07 21.37
C LYS A 91 -1.24 -46.64 22.65
N GLY A 92 -1.35 -45.90 23.77
CA GLY A 92 -1.14 -46.36 25.15
C GLY A 92 -1.51 -45.27 26.16
N ALA A 93 -2.34 -45.60 27.15
CA ALA A 93 -3.08 -44.76 28.12
C ALA A 93 -2.19 -43.97 29.13
N PRO A 94 -2.73 -43.21 30.14
CA PRO A 94 -4.12 -42.84 30.45
C PRO A 94 -4.36 -41.31 30.66
N SER A 95 -5.64 -40.95 30.72
CA SER A 95 -6.17 -39.60 30.90
C SER A 95 -5.80 -38.97 32.25
N GLY A 96 -5.00 -37.91 32.21
CA GLY A 96 -4.85 -36.94 33.30
C GLY A 96 -5.37 -35.58 32.85
N LYS A 97 -6.37 -35.03 33.56
CA LYS A 97 -6.82 -33.64 33.41
C LYS A 97 -5.69 -32.69 33.85
N PRO A 98 -5.36 -31.64 33.08
CA PRO A 98 -4.73 -30.47 33.67
C PRO A 98 -5.72 -29.30 33.76
N ALA A 99 -5.53 -28.58 34.85
CA ALA A 99 -6.32 -27.46 35.32
C ALA A 99 -6.39 -26.30 34.33
N GLU A 100 -7.51 -25.61 34.44
CA GLU A 100 -7.83 -24.31 33.88
C GLU A 100 -6.84 -23.26 34.39
N THR A 101 -5.78 -22.98 33.63
CA THR A 101 -4.95 -21.80 33.82
C THR A 101 -5.51 -20.66 32.99
N ALA A 102 -6.06 -19.66 33.68
CA ALA A 102 -6.42 -18.36 33.13
C ALA A 102 -5.20 -17.72 32.44
N SER A 103 -5.24 -17.62 31.11
CA SER A 103 -4.24 -16.86 30.35
C SER A 103 -4.65 -15.38 30.31
N LYS A 104 -4.18 -14.63 31.31
CA LYS A 104 -4.01 -13.17 31.17
C LYS A 104 -2.67 -12.94 30.47
N GLY A 105 -2.69 -12.26 29.33
CA GLY A 105 -1.49 -11.74 28.68
C GLY A 105 -1.48 -11.98 27.18
N GLY A 106 -2.16 -11.13 26.42
CA GLY A 106 -1.84 -10.98 25.00
C GLY A 106 -0.39 -10.53 24.86
N ALA A 107 0.39 -11.24 24.04
CA ALA A 107 1.74 -10.81 23.72
C ALA A 107 1.72 -9.34 23.26
N PRO A 108 2.71 -8.50 23.62
CA PRO A 108 2.82 -7.16 23.07
C PRO A 108 2.84 -7.28 21.55
N GLY A 109 1.85 -6.65 20.89
CA GLY A 109 1.74 -6.68 19.44
C GLY A 109 3.03 -6.16 18.81
N ARG A 110 3.47 -6.79 17.72
CA ARG A 110 4.62 -6.29 16.94
C ARG A 110 4.36 -4.81 16.60
N PRO A 111 5.37 -3.92 16.75
CA PRO A 111 5.19 -2.51 16.43
C PRO A 111 4.73 -2.37 14.98
N GLY A 112 3.74 -1.52 14.79
CA GLY A 112 3.15 -1.27 13.48
C GLY A 112 4.17 -0.68 12.49
N LYS A 113 4.00 -0.97 11.20
CA LYS A 113 4.90 -0.50 10.13
C LYS A 113 4.25 0.60 9.31
N TRP A 114 4.00 1.73 9.96
CA TRP A 114 3.58 2.96 9.29
C TRP A 114 4.63 3.41 8.25
N PRO A 115 4.20 4.05 7.14
CA PRO A 115 5.12 4.67 6.20
C PRO A 115 6.00 5.74 6.85
N ARG A 116 7.14 6.06 6.21
CA ARG A 116 8.04 7.10 6.69
C ARG A 116 7.45 8.50 6.45
N GLY A 117 8.04 9.52 7.08
CA GLY A 117 7.65 10.92 6.85
C GLY A 117 6.44 11.38 7.66
N ILE A 118 6.07 10.65 8.72
CA ILE A 118 5.01 11.08 9.65
C ILE A 118 5.64 12.04 10.68
N PRO A 119 5.22 13.32 10.73
CA PRO A 119 5.72 14.32 11.67
C PRO A 119 5.34 13.96 13.10
N ASP A 120 6.01 14.51 14.12
CA ASP A 120 5.51 14.41 15.50
C ASP A 120 4.17 15.16 15.69
N ARG A 121 3.58 15.07 16.88
CA ARG A 121 2.26 15.66 17.15
C ARG A 121 2.26 17.18 17.02
N ASP A 122 3.31 17.85 17.49
CA ASP A 122 3.39 19.32 17.48
C ASP A 122 3.70 19.85 16.07
N ASP A 123 4.55 19.14 15.30
CA ASP A 123 4.75 19.41 13.88
C ASP A 123 3.47 19.20 13.08
N ALA A 124 2.71 18.12 13.35
CA ALA A 124 1.44 17.87 12.69
C ALA A 124 0.40 18.97 12.98
N GLU A 125 0.34 19.46 14.22
CA GLU A 125 -0.56 20.57 14.57
C GLU A 125 -0.19 21.84 13.80
N ARG A 126 1.09 22.21 13.75
CA ARG A 126 1.58 23.36 12.95
C ARG A 126 1.26 23.20 11.47
N MET A 127 1.49 22.01 10.90
CA MET A 127 1.15 21.73 9.51
C MET A 127 -0.37 21.89 9.27
N LEU A 128 -1.20 21.40 10.19
CA LEU A 128 -2.66 21.51 10.10
C LEU A 128 -3.15 22.96 10.16
N ASP A 129 -2.49 23.81 10.96
CA ASP A 129 -2.76 25.25 11.03
C ASP A 129 -2.49 25.95 9.69
N ASP A 130 -1.46 25.51 8.96
CA ASP A 130 -1.06 26.07 7.66
C ASP A 130 -1.93 25.58 6.49
N LEU A 131 -2.69 24.49 6.65
CA LEU A 131 -3.55 23.96 5.60
C LEU A 131 -4.71 24.90 5.28
N LYS A 132 -4.93 25.13 3.98
CA LYS A 132 -6.05 25.96 3.51
C LYS A 132 -7.37 25.24 3.79
N VAL A 133 -8.31 25.93 4.44
CA VAL A 133 -9.68 25.42 4.64
C VAL A 133 -10.55 25.80 3.44
N ARG A 134 -11.17 24.82 2.78
CA ARG A 134 -12.07 25.02 1.63
C ARG A 134 -13.26 24.04 1.65
N PRO A 135 -14.39 24.40 1.00
CA PRO A 135 -15.46 23.43 0.74
C PRO A 135 -14.95 22.25 -0.10
N PHE A 136 -15.50 21.07 0.13
CA PHE A 136 -15.22 19.88 -0.68
C PHE A 136 -15.97 19.95 -2.01
N ASP A 137 -15.28 19.73 -3.13
CA ASP A 137 -15.90 19.64 -4.46
C ASP A 137 -15.25 18.53 -5.29
N ASP A 138 -15.88 17.36 -5.34
CA ASP A 138 -15.38 16.22 -6.11
C ASP A 138 -15.95 16.11 -7.53
N LYS A 139 -16.60 17.16 -8.04
CA LYS A 139 -17.20 17.14 -9.38
C LYS A 139 -16.16 16.79 -10.44
N GLY A 140 -16.57 15.90 -11.34
CA GLY A 140 -15.73 15.44 -12.44
C GLY A 140 -14.58 14.53 -12.02
N TYR A 141 -14.56 14.03 -10.78
CA TYR A 141 -13.62 12.99 -10.39
C TYR A 141 -13.76 11.76 -11.27
N ASP A 142 -12.61 11.23 -11.69
CA ASP A 142 -12.46 9.94 -12.36
C ASP A 142 -11.10 9.39 -11.95
N HIS A 143 -11.07 8.16 -11.46
CA HIS A 143 -9.84 7.50 -11.00
C HIS A 143 -8.77 7.44 -12.10
N LYS A 144 -9.18 7.26 -13.37
CA LYS A 144 -8.27 7.22 -14.52
C LYS A 144 -7.50 8.52 -14.72
N LYS A 145 -7.97 9.62 -14.15
CA LYS A 145 -7.27 10.91 -14.18
C LYS A 145 -6.05 10.97 -13.25
N PHE A 146 -5.84 9.97 -12.40
CA PHE A 146 -4.63 9.80 -11.60
C PHE A 146 -3.66 8.81 -12.22
N VAL A 147 -4.16 7.68 -12.71
CA VAL A 147 -3.31 6.52 -13.04
C VAL A 147 -3.42 6.06 -14.50
N GLY A 148 -4.36 6.61 -15.26
CA GLY A 148 -4.61 6.24 -16.65
C GLY A 148 -5.35 4.91 -16.74
N GLY A 149 -4.78 3.94 -17.49
CA GLY A 149 -5.39 2.63 -17.74
C GLY A 149 -4.92 1.51 -16.80
N SER A 150 -4.01 1.79 -15.87
CA SER A 150 -3.49 0.82 -14.89
C SER A 150 -3.48 1.46 -13.51
N CYS A 151 -3.67 0.69 -12.45
CA CYS A 151 -3.75 1.21 -11.09
C CYS A 151 -2.41 1.65 -10.52
N TRP A 152 -1.33 1.01 -10.96
CA TRP A 152 0.00 1.18 -10.38
C TRP A 152 1.04 1.30 -11.48
N VAL A 153 1.96 2.26 -11.33
CA VAL A 153 3.06 2.38 -12.27
C VAL A 153 4.12 1.32 -12.01
N GLN A 154 4.83 0.94 -13.06
CA GLN A 154 5.98 0.06 -12.97
C GLN A 154 7.26 0.85 -12.74
N HIS A 155 8.17 0.32 -11.93
CA HIS A 155 9.42 0.97 -11.54
C HIS A 155 10.62 0.09 -11.86
N GLY A 156 11.74 0.74 -12.16
CA GLY A 156 13.04 0.10 -12.30
C GLY A 156 13.15 -0.89 -13.47
N VAL A 157 14.24 -1.64 -13.48
CA VAL A 157 14.56 -2.63 -14.53
C VAL A 157 13.66 -3.85 -14.47
N ASP A 158 13.28 -4.27 -13.26
CA ASP A 158 12.42 -5.43 -13.01
C ASP A 158 10.94 -5.14 -13.32
N ARG A 159 10.59 -3.87 -13.55
CA ARG A 159 9.24 -3.38 -13.85
C ARG A 159 8.20 -3.78 -12.79
N CYS A 160 8.59 -3.85 -11.51
CA CYS A 160 7.65 -4.12 -10.42
C CYS A 160 6.66 -2.95 -10.28
N THR A 161 5.39 -3.25 -10.02
CA THR A 161 4.38 -2.22 -9.78
C THR A 161 4.60 -1.53 -8.43
N THR A 162 4.09 -0.31 -8.28
CA THR A 162 4.06 0.41 -6.99
C THR A 162 3.50 -0.49 -5.88
N ARG A 163 2.42 -1.23 -6.15
CA ARG A 163 1.82 -2.14 -5.19
C ARG A 163 2.78 -3.25 -4.77
N GLN A 164 3.44 -3.90 -5.72
CA GLN A 164 4.40 -4.97 -5.43
C GLN A 164 5.56 -4.44 -4.59
N ILE A 165 6.02 -3.22 -4.87
CA ILE A 165 7.08 -2.56 -4.09
C ILE A 165 6.59 -2.25 -2.67
N ALA A 166 5.40 -1.68 -2.51
CA ALA A 166 4.80 -1.39 -1.21
C ALA A 166 4.64 -2.67 -0.36
N LEU A 167 4.07 -3.73 -0.94
CA LEU A 167 3.93 -5.01 -0.25
C LEU A 167 5.28 -5.59 0.19
N ARG A 168 6.30 -5.54 -0.67
CA ARG A 168 7.64 -6.01 -0.32
C ARG A 168 8.24 -5.21 0.82
N PHE A 169 8.06 -3.89 0.84
CA PHE A 169 8.57 -3.05 1.90
C PHE A 169 7.82 -3.20 3.21
N HIS A 170 6.50 -3.42 3.19
CA HIS A 170 5.68 -3.45 4.40
C HIS A 170 5.54 -4.85 5.03
N SER A 171 6.01 -5.90 4.36
CA SER A 171 6.04 -7.24 4.96
C SER A 171 6.99 -7.27 6.16
N VAL A 172 6.54 -7.82 7.28
CA VAL A 172 7.32 -7.96 8.52
C VAL A 172 8.29 -9.14 8.47
N THR A 173 8.05 -10.09 7.57
CA THR A 173 9.00 -11.15 7.18
C THR A 173 9.39 -10.97 5.71
N PRO A 174 10.52 -11.53 5.26
CA PRO A 174 10.81 -11.57 3.83
C PRO A 174 9.66 -12.21 3.04
N VAL A 175 9.22 -11.53 1.98
CA VAL A 175 8.20 -12.07 1.06
C VAL A 175 8.77 -13.23 0.25
N LYS A 176 7.93 -14.19 -0.12
CA LYS A 176 8.24 -15.15 -1.17
C LYS A 176 7.81 -14.58 -2.51
N LEU A 177 8.69 -14.71 -3.50
CA LEU A 177 8.46 -14.25 -4.86
C LEU A 177 8.34 -15.43 -5.81
N ASP A 178 7.54 -15.25 -6.84
CA ASP A 178 7.62 -16.01 -8.09
C ASP A 178 8.03 -15.05 -9.22
N GLY A 179 9.15 -15.33 -9.87
CA GLY A 179 9.79 -14.35 -10.76
C GLY A 179 10.25 -13.08 -10.02
N PRO A 180 10.41 -11.95 -10.73
CA PRO A 180 11.06 -10.76 -10.17
C PRO A 180 10.19 -9.98 -9.17
N CYS A 181 8.86 -9.98 -9.37
CA CYS A 181 7.97 -9.07 -8.64
C CYS A 181 6.69 -9.71 -8.08
N ARG A 182 6.31 -10.92 -8.52
CA ARG A 182 5.04 -11.53 -8.11
C ARG A 182 5.16 -12.03 -6.67
N ILE A 183 4.44 -11.41 -5.74
CA ILE A 183 4.46 -11.79 -4.33
C ILE A 183 3.45 -12.91 -4.12
N VAL A 184 3.92 -14.06 -3.63
CA VAL A 184 3.08 -15.24 -3.38
C VAL A 184 2.75 -15.46 -1.91
N SER A 185 3.57 -14.94 -1.00
CA SER A 185 3.27 -14.91 0.44
C SER A 185 4.19 -13.93 1.15
N GLY A 186 3.78 -13.51 2.34
CA GLY A 186 4.53 -12.65 3.24
C GLY A 186 3.87 -12.67 4.61
N GLU A 187 4.15 -11.66 5.42
CA GLU A 187 3.39 -11.39 6.65
C GLU A 187 3.22 -9.89 6.72
N TRP A 188 1.97 -9.42 6.75
CA TRP A 188 1.63 -8.00 6.85
C TRP A 188 0.77 -7.80 8.07
N ARG A 189 0.92 -6.64 8.72
CA ARG A 189 0.03 -6.19 9.78
C ARG A 189 -0.68 -4.92 9.31
N SER A 190 -2.00 -4.91 9.35
CA SER A 190 -2.77 -3.71 9.03
C SER A 190 -2.74 -2.74 10.19
N GLU A 191 -2.35 -1.50 9.92
CA GLU A 191 -2.38 -0.43 10.92
C GLU A 191 -3.80 0.10 11.20
N TYR A 192 -4.76 -0.26 10.35
CA TYR A 192 -6.14 0.20 10.48
C TYR A 192 -7.00 -0.64 11.42
N ASP A 193 -6.72 -1.94 11.50
CA ASP A 193 -7.51 -2.88 12.32
C ASP A 193 -6.66 -3.90 13.10
N GLY A 194 -5.34 -3.81 13.02
CA GLY A 194 -4.40 -4.68 13.73
C GLY A 194 -4.32 -6.11 13.21
N ARG A 195 -5.01 -6.46 12.10
CA ARG A 195 -5.01 -7.82 11.56
C ARG A 195 -3.65 -8.19 10.98
N VAL A 196 -3.27 -9.45 11.17
CA VAL A 196 -2.11 -10.06 10.52
C VAL A 196 -2.60 -10.89 9.33
N MET A 197 -2.00 -10.69 8.16
CA MET A 197 -2.35 -11.36 6.91
C MET A 197 -1.07 -11.96 6.31
N ALA A 198 -1.17 -13.18 5.79
CA ALA A 198 -0.05 -13.83 5.10
C ALA A 198 -0.30 -14.07 3.60
N ASP A 199 -1.57 -14.02 3.22
CA ASP A 199 -2.03 -14.14 1.84
C ASP A 199 -2.12 -12.73 1.22
N PRO A 200 -1.39 -12.44 0.12
CA PRO A 200 -1.46 -11.16 -0.58
C PRO A 200 -2.86 -10.77 -1.07
N LEU A 201 -3.80 -11.72 -1.17
CA LEU A 201 -5.19 -11.47 -1.56
C LEU A 201 -6.00 -10.74 -0.47
N HIS A 202 -5.58 -10.82 0.79
CA HIS A 202 -6.23 -10.13 1.91
C HIS A 202 -5.59 -8.78 2.25
N VAL A 203 -4.70 -8.31 1.37
CA VAL A 203 -3.84 -7.17 1.61
C VAL A 203 -4.00 -6.14 0.49
N ASP A 204 -4.37 -4.94 0.88
CA ASP A 204 -4.46 -3.79 -0.03
C ASP A 204 -3.32 -2.80 0.24
N VAL A 205 -2.97 -2.04 -0.80
CA VAL A 205 -2.22 -0.80 -0.64
C VAL A 205 -3.25 0.33 -0.75
N ASP A 206 -3.49 1.01 0.38
CA ASP A 206 -4.42 2.11 0.48
C ASP A 206 -3.70 3.46 0.35
N HIS A 207 -4.42 4.43 -0.20
CA HIS A 207 -4.06 5.84 -0.18
C HIS A 207 -4.57 6.45 1.14
N VAL A 208 -3.66 6.83 2.04
CA VAL A 208 -3.99 7.45 3.32
C VAL A 208 -4.96 8.61 3.09
N VAL A 209 -4.68 9.48 2.11
CA VAL A 209 -5.65 10.43 1.54
C VAL A 209 -6.25 9.83 0.25
N PRO A 210 -7.53 9.36 0.25
CA PRO A 210 -8.13 8.79 -0.96
C PRO A 210 -8.03 9.72 -2.17
N LEU A 211 -7.84 9.16 -3.36
CA LEU A 211 -7.66 9.96 -4.58
C LEU A 211 -8.87 10.84 -4.90
N ARG A 212 -10.10 10.42 -4.56
CA ARG A 212 -11.29 11.28 -4.61
C ARG A 212 -11.21 12.44 -3.63
N ASN A 213 -10.71 12.19 -2.42
CA ASN A 213 -10.51 13.24 -1.43
C ASN A 213 -9.46 14.26 -1.93
N ALA A 214 -8.33 13.78 -2.45
CA ALA A 214 -7.29 14.62 -3.03
C ALA A 214 -7.84 15.47 -4.20
N TRP A 215 -8.66 14.88 -5.08
CA TRP A 215 -9.32 15.60 -6.17
C TRP A 215 -10.13 16.80 -5.65
N GLY A 216 -11.03 16.56 -4.71
CA GLY A 216 -11.85 17.62 -4.11
C GLY A 216 -11.10 18.58 -3.19
N SER A 217 -9.86 18.25 -2.86
CA SER A 217 -8.95 19.08 -2.07
C SER A 217 -7.96 19.89 -2.91
N GLY A 218 -8.11 19.89 -4.24
CA GLY A 218 -7.35 20.73 -5.16
C GLY A 218 -6.55 19.98 -6.23
N ALA A 219 -6.45 18.64 -6.15
CA ALA A 219 -5.75 17.87 -7.17
C ALA A 219 -6.46 17.90 -8.53
N SER A 220 -7.73 18.29 -8.58
CA SER A 220 -8.48 18.53 -9.82
C SER A 220 -7.82 19.56 -10.75
N GLN A 221 -7.03 20.49 -10.19
CA GLN A 221 -6.33 21.55 -10.92
C GLN A 221 -4.90 21.18 -11.31
N TRP A 222 -4.43 19.98 -10.94
CA TRP A 222 -3.06 19.56 -11.22
C TRP A 222 -2.90 18.96 -12.62
N SER A 223 -1.65 18.94 -13.09
CA SER A 223 -1.29 18.13 -14.24
C SER A 223 -1.57 16.64 -13.97
N PHE A 224 -1.63 15.84 -15.03
CA PHE A 224 -1.78 14.40 -14.89
C PHE A 224 -0.60 13.79 -14.13
N GLU A 225 0.61 14.26 -14.41
CA GLU A 225 1.87 13.77 -13.83
C GLU A 225 1.90 13.95 -12.31
N LYS A 226 1.46 15.11 -11.80
CA LYS A 226 1.42 15.36 -10.35
C LYS A 226 0.36 14.52 -9.64
N ARG A 227 -0.79 14.27 -10.28
CA ARG A 227 -1.79 13.32 -9.77
C ARG A 227 -1.24 11.90 -9.74
N ARG A 228 -0.55 11.51 -10.81
CA ARG A 228 0.10 10.21 -10.92
C ARG A 228 1.20 10.00 -9.88
N GLU A 229 1.93 11.07 -9.54
CA GLU A 229 2.91 11.07 -8.46
C GLU A 229 2.26 10.77 -7.10
N LEU A 230 1.23 11.52 -6.69
CA LEU A 230 0.46 11.25 -5.47
C LEU A 230 -0.02 9.79 -5.43
N ALA A 231 -0.64 9.33 -6.52
CA ALA A 231 -1.19 7.97 -6.57
C ALA A 231 -0.14 6.87 -6.44
N ASN A 232 1.15 7.18 -6.62
CA ASN A 232 2.25 6.21 -6.59
C ASN A 232 3.36 6.60 -5.60
N ASP A 233 3.07 7.45 -4.62
CA ASP A 233 4.06 7.95 -3.68
C ASP A 233 4.43 6.90 -2.63
N LEU A 234 5.61 6.30 -2.81
CA LEU A 234 6.18 5.30 -1.91
C LEU A 234 7.12 5.88 -0.84
N VAL A 235 7.56 7.14 -0.98
CA VAL A 235 8.76 7.62 -0.26
C VAL A 235 8.71 9.06 0.19
N ALA A 236 8.00 9.94 -0.51
CA ALA A 236 8.06 11.38 -0.28
C ALA A 236 7.12 11.80 0.85
N SER A 237 5.97 11.15 0.95
CA SER A 237 4.98 11.31 2.03
C SER A 237 4.45 9.95 2.49
N PRO A 238 3.69 9.88 3.59
CA PRO A 238 3.11 8.62 4.07
C PRO A 238 1.82 8.24 3.32
N GLU A 239 1.72 8.54 2.02
CA GLU A 239 0.49 8.39 1.24
C GLU A 239 0.09 6.93 0.99
N LEU A 240 1.05 6.02 0.73
CA LEU A 240 0.74 4.61 0.51
C LEU A 240 0.99 3.76 1.75
N ILE A 241 -0.03 3.03 2.20
CA ILE A 241 0.03 2.15 3.37
C ILE A 241 -0.55 0.77 3.07
N VAL A 242 0.07 -0.27 3.62
CA VAL A 242 -0.45 -1.65 3.52
C VAL A 242 -1.46 -1.93 4.62
N VAL A 243 -2.66 -2.33 4.24
CA VAL A 243 -3.80 -2.56 5.15
C VAL A 243 -4.59 -3.80 4.78
N SER A 244 -5.50 -4.21 5.65
CA SER A 244 -6.40 -5.31 5.36
C SER A 244 -7.44 -4.87 4.33
N THR A 245 -7.83 -5.75 3.41
CA THR A 245 -8.88 -5.45 2.43
C THR A 245 -10.18 -4.98 3.10
N TRP A 246 -10.56 -5.58 4.24
CA TRP A 246 -11.77 -5.18 4.97
C TRP A 246 -11.72 -3.76 5.53
N SER A 247 -10.59 -3.38 6.14
CA SER A 247 -10.42 -2.02 6.67
C SER A 247 -10.39 -0.99 5.55
N ASN A 248 -9.78 -1.32 4.42
CA ASN A 248 -9.77 -0.46 3.24
C ASN A 248 -11.19 -0.25 2.67
N ARG A 249 -12.00 -1.31 2.54
CA ARG A 249 -13.42 -1.17 2.13
C ARG A 249 -14.24 -0.38 3.15
N ALA A 250 -14.00 -0.56 4.45
CA ALA A 250 -14.67 0.21 5.49
C ALA A 250 -14.34 1.71 5.39
N LYS A 251 -13.10 2.06 5.06
CA LYS A 251 -12.65 3.42 4.77
C LYS A 251 -13.27 3.94 3.46
N GLY A 252 -12.93 3.33 2.32
CA GLY A 252 -13.27 3.83 0.99
C GLY A 252 -12.75 5.25 0.77
N ASP A 253 -13.55 6.10 0.12
CA ASP A 253 -13.21 7.51 -0.13
C ASP A 253 -13.50 8.47 1.05
N LYS A 254 -13.77 7.93 2.24
CA LYS A 254 -14.15 8.74 3.42
C LYS A 254 -12.95 9.51 3.96
N GLY A 255 -13.19 10.77 4.35
CA GLY A 255 -12.23 11.56 5.12
C GLY A 255 -12.26 11.25 6.63
N PRO A 256 -11.30 11.82 7.38
CA PRO A 256 -11.17 11.68 8.84
C PRO A 256 -12.45 12.02 9.61
N GLU A 257 -13.28 12.92 9.09
CA GLU A 257 -14.54 13.32 9.70
C GLU A 257 -15.65 12.25 9.61
N LYS A 258 -15.45 11.23 8.76
CA LYS A 258 -16.41 10.14 8.54
C LYS A 258 -15.86 8.78 8.93
N TRP A 259 -14.54 8.59 8.88
CA TRP A 259 -13.89 7.33 9.20
C TRP A 259 -12.47 7.55 9.72
N MET A 260 -12.10 6.79 10.74
CA MET A 260 -10.72 6.67 11.23
C MET A 260 -10.49 5.24 11.75
N PRO A 261 -9.24 4.75 11.73
CA PRO A 261 -8.91 3.46 12.31
C PRO A 261 -8.92 3.53 13.84
N LYS A 262 -9.62 2.59 14.48
CA LYS A 262 -9.72 2.54 15.95
C LYS A 262 -8.40 2.11 16.59
N GLY A 263 -7.92 2.87 17.56
CA GLY A 263 -6.66 2.62 18.26
C GLY A 263 -5.42 3.12 17.52
N SER A 264 -5.59 3.73 16.35
CA SER A 264 -4.52 4.30 15.53
C SER A 264 -4.87 5.72 15.03
N GLU A 265 -5.87 6.37 15.63
CA GLU A 265 -6.41 7.67 15.19
C GLU A 265 -5.32 8.75 15.15
N CYS A 266 -4.48 8.84 16.20
CA CYS A 266 -3.38 9.78 16.27
C CYS A 266 -2.39 9.60 15.10
N MET A 267 -1.93 8.37 14.86
CA MET A 267 -0.96 8.09 13.78
C MET A 267 -1.58 8.34 12.40
N TYR A 268 -2.85 7.96 12.21
CA TYR A 268 -3.59 8.22 10.99
C TYR A 268 -3.76 9.71 10.72
N ALA A 269 -4.12 10.50 11.72
CA ALA A 269 -4.26 11.95 11.58
C ALA A 269 -2.93 12.62 11.21
N ARG A 270 -1.82 12.24 11.86
CA ARG A 270 -0.48 12.75 11.55
C ARG A 270 -0.05 12.39 10.12
N ALA A 271 -0.32 11.16 9.67
CA ALA A 271 -0.03 10.74 8.29
C ALA A 271 -0.89 11.52 7.28
N TRP A 272 -2.19 11.65 7.53
CA TRP A 272 -3.11 12.41 6.70
C TRP A 272 -2.67 13.87 6.52
N ILE A 273 -2.31 14.53 7.62
CA ILE A 273 -1.81 15.92 7.61
C ILE A 273 -0.51 16.01 6.80
N ALA A 274 0.43 15.08 6.99
CA ALA A 274 1.70 15.08 6.27
C ALA A 274 1.51 14.99 4.75
N VAL A 275 0.59 14.13 4.28
CA VAL A 275 0.26 14.05 2.84
C VAL A 275 -0.36 15.35 2.35
N LYS A 276 -1.35 15.89 3.08
CA LYS A 276 -2.03 17.13 2.70
C LYS A 276 -1.06 18.31 2.63
N ASP A 277 -0.15 18.42 3.59
CA ASP A 277 0.88 19.46 3.64
C ASP A 277 1.87 19.32 2.47
N TYR A 278 2.44 18.12 2.30
CA TYR A 278 3.43 17.85 1.24
C TYR A 278 2.88 18.20 -0.14
N TYR A 279 1.65 17.76 -0.43
CA TYR A 279 1.03 17.98 -1.74
C TYR A 279 0.30 19.33 -1.87
N ARG A 280 0.24 20.14 -0.81
CA ARG A 280 -0.50 21.42 -0.75
C ARG A 280 -1.99 21.28 -1.04
N LEU A 281 -2.59 20.23 -0.51
CA LEU A 281 -4.03 19.99 -0.57
C LEU A 281 -4.75 20.77 0.53
N SER A 282 -5.98 21.20 0.26
CA SER A 282 -6.84 21.79 1.29
C SER A 282 -7.48 20.74 2.19
N VAL A 283 -8.03 21.20 3.31
CA VAL A 283 -8.93 20.43 4.17
C VAL A 283 -10.30 21.10 4.23
N THR A 284 -11.34 20.33 4.51
CA THR A 284 -12.63 20.92 4.90
C THR A 284 -12.63 21.33 6.37
N LYS A 285 -13.57 22.18 6.79
CA LYS A 285 -13.72 22.53 8.21
C LYS A 285 -14.03 21.32 9.09
N ALA A 286 -14.85 20.38 8.59
CA ALA A 286 -15.18 19.16 9.32
C ALA A 286 -13.97 18.22 9.44
N GLU A 287 -13.23 18.06 8.35
CA GLU A 287 -11.97 17.30 8.29
C GLU A 287 -10.93 17.87 9.26
N GLN A 288 -10.70 19.19 9.22
CA GLN A 288 -9.78 19.87 10.12
C GLN A 288 -10.16 19.67 11.60
N SER A 289 -11.45 19.79 11.93
CA SER A 289 -11.93 19.56 13.31
C SER A 289 -11.71 18.12 13.77
N ALA A 290 -11.91 17.14 12.88
CA ALA A 290 -11.65 15.74 13.19
C ALA A 290 -10.16 15.46 13.40
N LEU A 291 -9.29 16.09 12.60
CA LEU A 291 -7.84 15.96 12.72
C LEU A 291 -7.32 16.53 14.05
N TYR A 292 -7.73 17.75 14.45
CA TYR A 292 -7.35 18.28 15.78
C TYR A 292 -7.78 17.35 16.91
N LYS A 293 -9.04 16.87 16.88
CA LYS A 293 -9.53 15.94 17.89
C LYS A 293 -8.71 14.66 17.97
N ALA A 294 -8.23 14.14 16.85
CA ALA A 294 -7.36 12.97 16.82
C ALA A 294 -5.95 13.29 17.35
N LEU A 295 -5.40 14.48 17.04
CA LEU A 295 -4.13 14.94 17.60
C LEU A 295 -4.19 15.13 19.12
N ASP A 296 -5.31 15.56 19.67
CA ASP A 296 -5.51 15.68 21.12
C ASP A 296 -5.47 14.32 21.84
N SER A 297 -5.70 13.22 21.11
CA SER A 297 -5.61 11.86 21.63
C SER A 297 -4.21 11.24 21.55
N CYS A 298 -3.24 11.95 20.98
CA CYS A 298 -1.84 11.54 20.93
C CYS A 298 -1.19 11.71 22.32
N THR A 299 -1.31 10.69 23.16
CA THR A 299 -0.60 10.62 24.46
C THR A 299 0.83 10.14 24.31
#